data_AF-A0A6G1YTB0-F1
#
_entry.id   AF-A0A6G1YTB0-F1
#
_cell.length_a   1.000
_cell.length_b   1.000
_cell.length_c   1.000
_cell.angle_alpha   90.00
_cell.angle_beta   90.00
_cell.angle_gamma   90.00
#
_symmetry.space_group_name_H-M   'P 1'
#
loop_
_entity.id
_entity.type
_entity.pdbx_description
1 polymer ?
#
loop_
_entity_poly.entity_id
_entity_poly.type
_entity_poly.pdbx_seq_one_letter_code
_entity_poly.pdbx_strand_id
1 'polypeptide(L)'
;GAYHENEQIAFASHDEVNANYIKLLDILFNRNYKVEKRLLNKESEDLKFAVATHDSKLIEHTIGLWKTSKIGIKNFEFEFLKGIRDELKRDLVEEGFRVAEYIPYGDEWLPYSVRRLRERKRNIFLLARSLVQS
;
A
#
# COMPACT_ATOMS: atom_id res chain seq x y z
N GLY A 1 2.30 3.91 -8.69
CA GLY A 1 1.41 4.42 -9.75
C GLY A 1 1.10 3.33 -10.75
N ALA A 2 -0.13 3.27 -11.26
CA ALA A 2 -0.58 2.22 -12.19
C ALA A 2 -0.17 2.50 -13.66
N TYR A 3 0.03 3.77 -14.01
CA TYR A 3 0.32 4.21 -15.37
C TYR A 3 1.83 4.28 -15.66
N HIS A 4 2.18 4.12 -16.93
CA HIS A 4 3.52 4.41 -17.44
C HIS A 4 3.56 5.86 -17.91
N GLU A 5 4.13 6.72 -17.08
CA GLU A 5 4.23 8.16 -17.32
C GLU A 5 5.60 8.53 -17.87
N ASN A 6 5.67 9.68 -18.53
CA ASN A 6 6.93 10.24 -19.03
C ASN A 6 7.87 10.62 -17.86
N GLU A 7 9.18 10.41 -18.03
CA GLU A 7 10.20 10.72 -17.02
C GLU A 7 10.25 12.21 -16.62
N GLN A 8 9.77 13.11 -17.49
CA GLN A 8 9.65 14.54 -17.20
C GLN A 8 8.64 14.86 -16.08
N ILE A 9 7.72 13.95 -15.79
CA ILE A 9 6.64 14.14 -14.81
C ILE A 9 6.59 13.06 -13.72
N ALA A 10 7.30 11.95 -13.88
CA ALA A 10 7.33 10.86 -12.91
C ALA A 10 8.66 10.10 -12.89
N PHE A 11 9.03 9.55 -11.73
CA PHE A 11 10.17 8.63 -11.64
C PHE A 11 9.98 7.41 -12.55
N ALA A 12 10.94 7.15 -13.43
CA ALA A 12 10.87 6.10 -14.44
C ALA A 12 11.40 4.75 -13.92
N SER A 13 12.47 4.75 -13.12
CA SER A 13 13.09 3.51 -12.64
C SER A 13 12.34 2.90 -11.45
N HIS A 14 12.57 1.60 -11.21
CA HIS A 14 11.99 0.93 -10.04
C HIS A 14 12.52 1.49 -8.73
N ASP A 15 13.83 1.72 -8.68
CA ASP A 15 14.54 2.08 -7.46
C ASP A 15 14.20 3.51 -7.04
N GLU A 16 14.08 4.44 -7.99
CA GLU A 16 13.63 5.80 -7.69
C GLU A 16 12.19 5.82 -7.18
N VAL A 17 11.30 5.02 -7.79
CA VAL A 17 9.91 4.89 -7.32
C VAL A 17 9.86 4.34 -5.90
N ASN A 18 10.63 3.30 -5.60
CA ASN A 18 10.66 2.68 -4.27
C ASN A 18 11.31 3.60 -3.23
N ALA A 19 12.42 4.26 -3.57
CA ALA A 19 13.07 5.23 -2.69
C ALA A 19 12.14 6.41 -2.36
N ASN A 20 11.40 6.91 -3.35
CA ASN A 20 10.43 7.97 -3.11
C ASN A 20 9.21 7.46 -2.33
N TYR A 21 8.76 6.22 -2.55
CA TYR A 21 7.70 5.60 -1.74
C TYR A 21 8.10 5.53 -0.27
N ILE A 22 9.31 5.05 0.03
CA ILE A 22 9.89 5.02 1.37
C ILE A 22 9.91 6.42 1.99
N LYS A 23 10.44 7.41 1.26
CA LYS A 23 10.47 8.80 1.73
C LYS A 23 9.07 9.33 2.08
N LEU A 24 8.05 8.96 1.32
CA LEU A 24 6.66 9.36 1.61
C LEU A 24 6.11 8.62 2.84
N LEU A 25 6.41 7.33 3.02
CA LEU A 25 6.09 6.61 4.25
C LEU A 25 6.76 7.26 5.46
N ASP A 26 8.05 7.57 5.38
CA ASP A 26 8.78 8.28 6.43
C ASP A 26 8.07 9.58 6.78
N ILE A 27 7.61 10.36 5.80
CA ILE A 27 6.87 11.60 6.05
C ILE A 27 5.54 11.32 6.75
N LEU A 28 4.79 10.29 6.33
CA LEU A 28 3.50 9.92 6.94
C LEU A 28 3.66 9.46 8.39
N PHE A 29 4.71 8.69 8.71
CA PHE A 29 4.96 8.14 10.05
C PHE A 29 5.69 9.12 10.98
N ASN A 30 6.59 9.96 10.46
CA ASN A 30 7.35 10.94 11.26
C ASN A 30 6.58 12.23 11.51
N ARG A 31 5.68 12.63 10.61
CA ARG A 31 4.83 13.79 10.90
C ARG A 31 3.86 13.39 12.01
N ASN A 32 4.11 13.96 13.19
CA ASN A 32 3.05 14.39 14.10
C ASN A 32 2.10 15.30 13.30
N TYR A 33 1.30 14.73 12.40
CA TYR A 33 0.20 15.44 11.78
C TYR A 33 -0.70 15.79 12.97
N LYS A 34 -0.50 16.99 13.50
CA LYS A 34 -1.56 17.82 14.04
C LYS A 34 -2.54 17.95 12.87
N VAL A 35 -3.29 16.88 12.59
CA VAL A 35 -4.63 17.02 12.06
C VAL A 35 -5.22 18.01 13.05
N GLU A 36 -5.44 19.23 12.57
CA GLU A 36 -5.83 20.32 13.45
C GLU A 36 -6.92 19.79 14.36
N LYS A 37 -6.63 19.81 15.67
CA LYS A 37 -7.56 19.45 16.74
C LYS A 37 -8.88 20.24 16.65
N ARG A 38 -8.95 21.19 15.71
CA ARG A 38 -10.09 22.03 15.35
C ARG A 38 -11.19 21.31 14.57
N LEU A 39 -10.92 20.16 13.94
CA LEU A 39 -11.97 19.30 13.34
C LEU A 39 -12.25 18.02 14.13
N LEU A 40 -11.42 17.70 15.13
CA LEU A 40 -11.51 16.47 15.92
C LEU A 40 -11.79 16.81 17.39
N ASN A 41 -13.06 17.14 17.68
CA ASN A 41 -13.62 17.07 19.05
C ASN A 41 -13.91 15.62 19.49
N LYS A 42 -13.19 14.63 18.94
CA LYS A 42 -13.21 13.24 19.36
C LYS A 42 -11.79 12.68 19.24
N GLU A 43 -11.35 11.96 20.27
CA GLU A 43 -10.32 10.94 20.12
C GLU A 43 -10.85 9.89 19.12
N SER A 44 -10.71 10.15 17.82
CA SER A 44 -11.23 9.22 16.83
C SER A 44 -10.16 8.19 16.48
N GLU A 45 -10.53 6.91 16.58
CA GLU A 45 -9.79 5.77 16.06
C GLU A 45 -9.82 5.73 14.51
N ASP A 46 -9.85 6.90 13.87
CA ASP A 46 -10.03 7.00 12.43
C ASP A 46 -8.77 6.54 11.69
N LEU A 47 -9.02 5.87 10.57
CA LEU A 47 -8.01 5.53 9.59
C LEU A 47 -7.40 6.83 9.05
N LYS A 48 -6.07 6.97 9.11
CA LYS A 48 -5.35 8.18 8.70
C LYS A 48 -4.82 8.07 7.27
N PHE A 49 -4.37 6.89 6.85
CA PHE A 49 -3.88 6.61 5.50
C PHE A 49 -3.83 5.10 5.23
N ALA A 50 -3.65 4.75 3.96
CA ALA A 50 -3.47 3.39 3.50
C ALA A 50 -2.08 3.18 2.85
N VAL A 51 -1.55 1.97 2.98
CA VAL A 51 -0.28 1.53 2.38
C VAL A 51 -0.60 0.44 1.36
N ALA A 52 -0.80 0.86 0.11
CA ALA A 52 -1.18 -0.01 -1.00
C ALA A 52 0.04 -0.56 -1.75
N THR A 53 0.47 -1.78 -1.40
CA THR A 53 1.62 -2.44 -2.04
C THR A 53 1.63 -3.96 -1.81
N HIS A 54 2.21 -4.72 -2.74
CA HIS A 54 2.47 -6.16 -2.61
C HIS A 54 3.95 -6.48 -2.35
N ASP A 55 4.80 -5.46 -2.25
CA ASP A 55 6.24 -5.60 -2.05
C ASP A 55 6.55 -5.82 -0.57
N SER A 56 7.03 -7.02 -0.24
CA SER A 56 7.37 -7.42 1.14
C SER A 56 8.38 -6.49 1.80
N LYS A 57 9.36 -5.94 1.06
CA LYS A 57 10.35 -5.03 1.64
C LYS A 57 9.73 -3.71 2.07
N LEU A 58 8.78 -3.19 1.28
CA LEU A 58 8.05 -1.98 1.63
C LEU A 58 7.10 -2.22 2.81
N ILE A 59 6.50 -3.41 2.90
CA ILE A 59 5.67 -3.81 4.03
C ILE A 59 6.50 -3.93 5.32
N GLU A 60 7.62 -4.65 5.28
CA GLU A 60 8.56 -4.77 6.41
C GLU A 60 9.07 -3.40 6.87
N HIS A 61 9.43 -2.53 5.93
CA HIS A 61 9.84 -1.16 6.24
C HIS A 61 8.71 -0.37 6.92
N THR A 62 7.47 -0.49 6.43
CA THR A 62 6.28 0.15 7.04
C THR A 62 6.06 -0.33 8.47
N ILE A 63 6.19 -1.65 8.72
CA ILE A 63 6.09 -2.21 10.08
C ILE A 63 7.20 -1.66 10.99
N GLY A 64 8.41 -1.51 10.46
CA GLY A 64 9.53 -0.88 11.17
C GLY A 64 9.26 0.57 11.56
N LEU A 65 8.70 1.36 10.64
CA LEU A 65 8.28 2.74 10.91
C LEU A 65 7.16 2.78 11.95
N TRP A 66 6.16 1.92 11.82
CA TRP A 66 5.06 1.84 12.77
C TRP A 66 5.56 1.59 14.20
N LYS A 67 6.45 0.60 14.40
CA LYS A 67 7.02 0.23 15.71
C LYS A 67 7.71 1.38 16.44
N THR A 68 8.25 2.36 15.71
CA THR A 68 8.94 3.53 16.28
C THR A 68 8.09 4.81 16.28
N SER A 69 6.92 4.77 15.65
CA SER A 69 5.99 5.90 15.55
C SER A 69 5.00 5.95 16.72
N LYS A 70 4.21 7.04 16.80
CA LYS A 70 3.06 7.16 17.71
C LYS A 70 1.73 6.83 17.03
N ILE A 71 1.76 6.20 15.87
CA ILE A 71 0.55 5.85 15.10
C ILE A 71 -0.01 4.54 15.65
N GLY A 72 -1.29 4.54 16.05
CA GLY A 72 -1.96 3.31 16.48
C GLY A 72 -2.05 2.30 15.35
N ILE A 73 -2.00 1.01 15.68
CA ILE A 73 -2.01 -0.09 14.69
C ILE A 73 -3.25 -0.09 13.78
N LYS A 74 -4.35 0.51 14.24
CA LYS A 74 -5.61 0.67 13.49
C LYS A 74 -5.75 2.02 12.77
N ASN A 75 -4.80 2.94 12.93
CA ASN A 75 -4.83 4.26 12.29
C ASN A 75 -4.22 4.24 10.89
N PHE A 76 -3.77 3.10 10.39
CA PHE A 76 -3.46 2.89 8.98
C PHE A 76 -3.83 1.46 8.60
N GLU A 77 -3.83 1.17 7.31
CA GLU A 77 -4.12 -0.17 6.79
C GLU A 77 -3.21 -0.55 5.63
N PHE A 78 -3.03 -1.84 5.43
CA PHE A 78 -2.39 -2.38 4.24
C PHE A 78 -3.45 -2.72 3.19
N GLU A 79 -3.22 -2.27 1.96
CA GLU A 79 -4.14 -2.51 0.85
C GLU A 79 -3.50 -3.42 -0.20
N PHE A 80 -4.26 -4.42 -0.62
CA PHE A 80 -3.83 -5.41 -1.62
C PHE A 80 -4.88 -5.58 -2.71
N LEU A 81 -4.46 -6.05 -3.88
CA LEU A 81 -5.38 -6.64 -4.85
C LEU A 81 -5.92 -7.99 -4.35
N LYS A 82 -7.19 -8.26 -4.61
CA LYS A 82 -7.84 -9.53 -4.27
C LYS A 82 -7.08 -10.75 -4.81
N GLY A 83 -6.89 -11.77 -3.96
CA GLY A 83 -6.31 -13.07 -4.33
C GLY A 83 -4.78 -13.05 -4.52
N ILE A 84 -4.13 -11.98 -4.10
CA ILE A 84 -2.68 -11.83 -4.17
C ILE A 84 -2.12 -11.73 -2.75
N ARG A 85 -1.05 -12.48 -2.46
CA ARG A 85 -0.38 -12.50 -1.13
C ARG A 85 -1.34 -12.92 0.00
N ASP A 86 -2.20 -13.92 -0.23
CA ASP A 86 -3.24 -14.33 0.73
C ASP A 86 -2.67 -14.73 2.10
N GLU A 87 -1.53 -15.41 2.13
CA GLU A 87 -0.85 -15.78 3.38
C GLU A 87 -0.35 -14.54 4.14
N LEU A 88 0.41 -13.68 3.48
CA LEU A 88 0.89 -12.43 4.10
C LEU A 88 -0.27 -11.54 4.60
N LYS A 89 -1.38 -11.46 3.88
CA LYS A 89 -2.56 -10.72 4.33
C LYS A 89 -3.13 -11.30 5.62
N ARG A 90 -3.23 -12.63 5.72
CA ARG A 90 -3.67 -13.32 6.93
C ARG A 90 -2.70 -13.04 8.08
N ASP A 91 -1.40 -13.16 7.85
CA ASP A 91 -0.38 -12.92 8.87
C ASP A 91 -0.47 -11.47 9.41
N LEU A 92 -0.63 -10.48 8.53
CA LEU A 92 -0.82 -9.08 8.93
C LEU A 92 -2.10 -8.88 9.77
N VAL A 93 -3.19 -9.56 9.46
CA VAL A 93 -4.43 -9.53 10.27
C VAL A 93 -4.21 -10.18 11.63
N GLU A 94 -3.49 -11.31 11.69
CA GLU A 94 -3.15 -12.00 12.94
C GLU A 94 -2.24 -11.14 13.84
N GLU A 95 -1.35 -10.35 13.24
CA GLU A 95 -0.54 -9.34 13.93
C GLU A 95 -1.34 -8.10 14.40
N GLY A 96 -2.62 -8.00 14.02
CA GLY A 96 -3.54 -6.95 14.46
C GLY A 96 -3.61 -5.72 13.54
N PHE A 97 -2.97 -5.76 12.37
CA PHE A 97 -3.10 -4.70 11.37
C PHE A 97 -4.46 -4.76 10.67
N ARG A 98 -4.91 -3.60 10.19
CA ARG A 98 -6.02 -3.53 9.24
C ARG A 98 -5.52 -3.91 7.85
N VAL A 99 -6.27 -4.77 7.17
CA VAL A 99 -6.00 -5.18 5.80
C VAL A 99 -7.28 -5.01 4.98
N ALA A 100 -7.15 -4.38 3.81
CA ALA A 100 -8.23 -4.21 2.86
C ALA A 100 -7.84 -4.79 1.49
N GLU A 101 -8.85 -5.33 0.79
CA GLU A 101 -8.69 -5.85 -0.56
C GLU A 101 -9.41 -4.96 -1.57
N TYR A 102 -8.70 -4.60 -2.64
CA TYR A 102 -9.29 -4.03 -3.83
C TYR A 102 -9.95 -5.13 -4.67
N ILE A 103 -11.28 -5.13 -4.67
CA ILE A 103 -12.12 -6.11 -5.36
C ILE A 103 -12.79 -5.45 -6.58
N PRO A 104 -12.29 -5.67 -7.81
CA PRO A 104 -13.03 -5.28 -9.01
C PRO A 104 -14.28 -6.16 -9.19
N TYR A 105 -15.40 -5.57 -9.61
CA TYR A 105 -16.68 -6.24 -9.82
C TYR A 105 -17.43 -5.67 -11.05
N GLY A 106 -18.50 -6.33 -11.48
CA GLY A 106 -19.30 -5.98 -12.67
C GLY A 106 -18.92 -6.79 -13.91
N ASP A 107 -19.74 -6.78 -14.97
CA ASP A 107 -19.60 -7.68 -16.13
C ASP A 107 -18.23 -7.58 -16.85
N GLU A 108 -17.64 -6.38 -16.84
CA GLU A 108 -16.37 -6.07 -17.49
C GLU A 108 -15.15 -6.11 -16.53
N TRP A 109 -15.29 -6.77 -15.36
CA TRP A 109 -14.23 -6.84 -14.35
C TRP A 109 -12.94 -7.47 -14.89
N LEU A 110 -13.05 -8.50 -15.74
CA LEU A 110 -11.91 -9.24 -16.26
C LEU A 110 -11.11 -8.40 -17.28
N PRO A 111 -11.72 -7.80 -18.32
CA PRO A 111 -11.03 -6.85 -19.20
C PRO A 111 -10.39 -5.67 -18.47
N TYR A 112 -11.07 -5.11 -17.46
CA TYR A 112 -10.53 -4.02 -16.63
C TYR A 112 -9.26 -4.43 -15.88
N SER A 113 -9.31 -5.58 -15.19
CA SER A 113 -8.17 -6.13 -14.47
C SER A 113 -7.01 -6.43 -15.42
N VAL A 114 -7.26 -7.09 -16.54
CA VAL A 114 -6.23 -7.41 -17.54
C VAL A 114 -5.57 -6.15 -18.12
N ARG A 115 -6.34 -5.09 -18.36
CA ARG A 115 -5.78 -3.81 -18.83
C ARG A 115 -4.84 -3.19 -17.80
N ARG A 116 -5.25 -3.10 -16.54
CA ARG A 116 -4.41 -2.59 -15.43
C ARG A 116 -3.15 -3.41 -15.22
N LEU A 117 -3.21 -4.72 -15.48
CA LEU A 117 -2.04 -5.59 -15.45
C LEU A 117 -1.08 -5.29 -16.61
N ARG A 118 -1.62 -5.12 -17.83
CA ARG A 118 -0.81 -4.89 -19.04
C ARG A 118 -0.13 -3.52 -19.09
N GLU A 119 -0.70 -2.49 -18.46
CA GLU A 119 -0.17 -1.12 -18.46
C GLU A 119 1.25 -1.01 -17.86
N ARG A 120 1.68 -1.96 -17.02
CA ARG A 120 3.11 -2.16 -16.66
C ARG A 120 3.43 -3.65 -16.60
N LYS A 121 4.18 -4.18 -17.57
CA LYS A 121 4.68 -5.58 -17.55
C LYS A 121 5.37 -5.97 -16.23
N ARG A 122 6.01 -5.02 -15.55
CA ARG A 122 6.61 -5.22 -14.22
C ARG A 122 5.57 -5.56 -13.14
N ASN A 123 4.36 -5.03 -13.20
CA ASN A 123 3.27 -5.35 -12.27
C ASN A 123 2.79 -6.80 -12.45
N ILE A 124 2.76 -7.30 -13.69
CA ILE A 124 2.49 -8.73 -13.97
C ILE A 124 3.57 -9.61 -13.33
N PHE A 125 4.84 -9.23 -13.45
CA PHE A 125 5.95 -9.96 -12.81
C PHE A 125 5.92 -9.87 -11.27
N LEU A 126 5.55 -8.72 -10.70
CA LEU A 126 5.36 -8.57 -9.25
C LEU A 126 4.23 -9.47 -8.75
N LEU A 127 3.12 -9.55 -9.47
CA LEU A 127 2.02 -10.44 -9.16
C LEU A 127 2.42 -11.91 -9.31
N ALA A 128 3.05 -12.28 -10.44
CA ALA A 128 3.56 -13.63 -10.64
C ALA A 128 4.57 -14.04 -9.55
N ARG A 129 5.49 -13.15 -9.18
CA ARG A 129 6.45 -13.38 -8.09
C ARG A 129 5.76 -13.48 -6.73
N SER A 130 4.71 -12.70 -6.50
CA SER A 130 3.93 -12.76 -5.27
C SER A 130 3.10 -14.04 -5.11
N LEU A 131 2.76 -14.70 -6.22
CA LEU A 131 2.14 -16.04 -6.22
C LEU A 131 3.15 -17.17 -5.95
N VAL A 132 4.45 -16.92 -6.18
CA VAL A 132 5.54 -17.90 -5.95
C VAL A 132 6.20 -17.72 -4.57
N GLN A 133 6.09 -16.53 -4.00
CA GLN A 133 6.55 -16.19 -2.65
C GLN A 133 5.41 -16.31 -1.61
N SER A 134 4.41 -17.16 -1.89
CA SER A 134 3.51 -17.72 -0.89
C SER A 134 4.32 -18.50 0.13
#